data_AF-A0A7R9LUK9-F1
#
_entry.id   AF-A0A7R9LUK9-F1
#
_cell.length_a   1.000
_cell.length_b   1.000
_cell.length_c   1.000
_cell.angle_alpha   90.00
_cell.angle_beta   90.00
_cell.angle_gamma   90.00
#
_symmetry.space_group_name_H-M   'P 1'
#
loop_
_entity.id
_entity.type
_entity.pdbx_description
1 polymer ?
#
loop_
_entity_poly.entity_id
_entity_poly.type
_entity_poly.pdbx_seq_one_letter_code
_entity_poly.pdbx_strand_id
1 'polypeptide(L)'
;MVGRYHCRCAPGFFGHNCERDVDECASNPCANGGSCIDRANGFKCLCPKGYYGNRCLSDVDECASSPCMNGGTCEDEANRFVCHCMKGFSGARCERDVDECASNPCLNGGKCMDLRGGHQCVCPQGFQGRFCEVNVNDCSRITCLNGGTCVDRQNTFHCVCAHPFTGFYCESQISPFRENPWKACPSPTCYERFGDGVCDADCNSKACLFDGMDCRHLSSDDRNCNEMYESYCAANYANGRCDSGCNNAECAWDGLDCEPSVEVDAAGELILQIDAPFGLIGQQTDESRVTLSQLLRA
;
A
#
# COMPACT_ATOMS: atom_id res chain seq x y z
N MET A 1 -63.80 -81.96 -34.70
CA MET A 1 -63.49 -80.51 -34.76
C MET A 1 -62.68 -80.17 -33.52
N VAL A 2 -61.40 -79.79 -33.66
CA VAL A 2 -60.63 -79.29 -32.51
C VAL A 2 -61.07 -77.86 -32.28
N GLY A 3 -61.64 -77.57 -31.11
CA GLY A 3 -62.10 -76.23 -30.75
C GLY A 3 -60.91 -75.28 -30.64
N ARG A 4 -60.88 -74.23 -31.45
CA ARG A 4 -59.91 -73.13 -31.31
C ARG A 4 -60.48 -72.16 -30.28
N TYR A 5 -59.74 -71.91 -29.20
CA TYR A 5 -60.07 -70.90 -28.19
C TYR A 5 -59.19 -69.65 -28.37
N HIS A 6 -59.67 -68.51 -27.88
CA HIS A 6 -58.93 -67.25 -27.88
C HIS A 6 -59.03 -66.62 -26.49
N CYS A 7 -57.89 -66.28 -25.89
CA CYS A 7 -57.84 -65.61 -24.60
C CYS A 7 -57.86 -64.09 -24.79
N ARG A 8 -58.64 -63.37 -23.97
CA ARG A 8 -58.56 -61.91 -23.91
C ARG A 8 -57.66 -61.54 -22.75
N CYS A 9 -56.48 -61.00 -23.05
CA CYS A 9 -55.49 -60.69 -22.04
C CYS A 9 -55.87 -59.47 -21.21
N ALA A 10 -55.45 -59.49 -19.94
CA ALA A 10 -55.44 -58.30 -19.11
C ALA A 10 -54.46 -57.26 -19.70
N PRO A 11 -54.66 -55.97 -19.44
CA PRO A 11 -53.69 -54.93 -19.81
C PRO A 11 -52.28 -55.30 -19.32
N GLY A 12 -51.25 -55.06 -20.15
CA GLY A 12 -49.85 -55.40 -19.85
C GLY A 12 -49.43 -56.83 -20.22
N PHE A 13 -50.34 -57.69 -20.69
CA PHE A 13 -50.02 -59.09 -21.03
C PHE A 13 -50.38 -59.45 -22.47
N PHE A 14 -49.61 -60.35 -23.07
CA PHE A 14 -49.82 -60.86 -24.42
C PHE A 14 -49.42 -62.35 -24.55
N GLY A 15 -49.70 -62.95 -25.70
CA GLY A 15 -49.47 -64.38 -25.96
C GLY A 15 -50.77 -65.17 -26.11
N HIS A 16 -50.68 -66.45 -26.47
CA HIS A 16 -51.87 -67.28 -26.69
C HIS A 16 -52.65 -67.48 -25.38
N ASN A 17 -51.93 -67.58 -24.26
CA ASN A 17 -52.46 -67.78 -22.92
C ASN A 17 -52.20 -66.57 -22.02
N CYS A 18 -51.86 -65.42 -22.60
CA CYS A 18 -51.50 -64.20 -21.86
C CYS A 18 -50.31 -64.41 -20.92
N GLU A 19 -49.39 -65.30 -21.31
CA GLU A 19 -48.26 -65.75 -20.51
C GLU A 19 -47.04 -64.81 -20.57
N ARG A 20 -47.06 -63.81 -21.46
CA ARG A 20 -45.95 -62.88 -21.68
C ARG A 20 -46.31 -61.49 -21.16
N ASP A 21 -45.42 -60.92 -20.38
CA ASP A 21 -45.52 -59.52 -19.92
C ASP A 21 -45.04 -58.59 -21.04
N VAL A 22 -45.72 -57.46 -21.23
CA VAL A 22 -45.29 -56.40 -22.15
C VAL A 22 -44.11 -55.68 -21.51
N ASP A 23 -42.97 -55.62 -22.19
CA ASP A 23 -41.82 -54.85 -21.70
C ASP A 23 -42.10 -53.34 -21.86
N GLU A 24 -42.55 -52.70 -20.79
CA GLU A 24 -42.82 -51.27 -20.77
C GLU A 24 -41.51 -50.43 -20.81
N CYS A 25 -40.38 -51.04 -20.46
CA CYS A 25 -39.06 -50.42 -20.51
C CYS A 25 -38.48 -50.31 -21.93
N ALA A 26 -38.96 -51.11 -22.89
CA ALA A 26 -38.55 -51.02 -24.30
C ALA A 26 -38.74 -49.63 -24.93
N SER A 27 -39.63 -48.81 -24.35
CA SER A 27 -39.88 -47.42 -24.75
C SER A 27 -38.92 -46.37 -24.14
N ASN A 28 -37.96 -46.79 -23.30
CA ASN A 28 -37.09 -45.93 -22.50
C ASN A 28 -37.84 -44.83 -21.72
N PRO A 29 -38.78 -45.20 -20.84
CA PRO A 29 -39.65 -44.24 -20.18
C PRO A 29 -38.97 -43.39 -19.09
N CYS A 30 -37.75 -43.75 -18.66
CA CYS A 30 -36.99 -43.09 -17.60
C CYS A 30 -36.03 -42.04 -18.17
N ALA A 31 -36.15 -40.80 -17.70
CA ALA A 31 -35.33 -39.67 -18.13
C ALA A 31 -34.03 -39.54 -17.31
N ASN A 32 -33.16 -38.61 -17.74
CA ASN A 32 -31.94 -38.18 -17.03
C ASN A 32 -30.98 -39.32 -16.64
N GLY A 33 -30.94 -40.39 -17.44
CA GLY A 33 -30.10 -41.57 -17.18
C GLY A 33 -30.66 -42.53 -16.12
N GLY A 34 -31.94 -42.41 -15.75
CA GLY A 34 -32.60 -43.33 -14.84
C GLY A 34 -32.70 -44.76 -15.39
N SER A 35 -32.52 -45.75 -14.50
CA SER A 35 -32.62 -47.17 -14.88
C SER A 35 -34.07 -47.64 -14.83
N CYS A 36 -34.54 -48.26 -15.91
CA CYS A 36 -35.90 -48.78 -16.00
C CYS A 36 -35.98 -50.22 -15.47
N ILE A 37 -37.00 -50.49 -14.66
CA ILE A 37 -37.36 -51.82 -14.18
C ILE A 37 -38.78 -52.13 -14.66
N ASP A 38 -38.90 -53.15 -15.49
CA ASP A 38 -40.16 -53.67 -16.01
C ASP A 38 -41.00 -54.30 -14.89
N ARG A 39 -42.33 -54.11 -14.94
CA ARG A 39 -43.28 -54.63 -13.94
C ARG A 39 -44.56 -55.04 -14.66
N ALA A 40 -45.33 -55.93 -14.03
CA ALA A 40 -46.65 -56.30 -14.56
C ALA A 40 -47.53 -55.07 -14.84
N ASN A 41 -47.82 -54.82 -16.12
CA ASN A 41 -48.63 -53.69 -16.60
C ASN A 41 -48.10 -52.31 -16.14
N GLY A 42 -46.78 -52.11 -16.14
CA GLY A 42 -46.15 -50.83 -15.83
C GLY A 42 -44.64 -50.90 -15.65
N PHE A 43 -44.03 -49.78 -15.26
CA PHE A 43 -42.58 -49.71 -15.05
C PHE A 43 -42.25 -48.96 -13.76
N LYS A 44 -41.03 -49.14 -13.26
CA LYS A 44 -40.45 -48.32 -12.21
C LYS A 44 -39.10 -47.78 -12.66
N CYS A 45 -38.94 -46.46 -12.59
CA CYS A 45 -37.64 -45.83 -12.77
C CYS A 45 -36.88 -45.76 -11.45
N LEU A 46 -35.61 -46.12 -11.48
CA LEU A 46 -34.63 -45.79 -10.45
C LEU A 46 -33.92 -44.50 -10.86
N CYS A 47 -34.23 -43.42 -10.15
CA CYS A 47 -33.69 -42.11 -10.48
C CYS A 47 -32.25 -41.95 -9.99
N PRO A 48 -31.36 -41.36 -10.80
CA PRO A 48 -30.05 -40.94 -10.34
C PRO A 48 -30.18 -39.86 -9.26
N LYS A 49 -29.10 -39.63 -8.51
CA LYS A 49 -29.06 -38.56 -7.51
C LYS A 49 -29.32 -37.20 -8.19
N GLY A 50 -30.12 -36.35 -7.55
CA GLY A 50 -30.59 -35.08 -8.10
C GLY A 50 -31.92 -35.15 -8.84
N TYR A 51 -32.46 -36.35 -9.11
CA TYR A 51 -33.76 -36.49 -9.79
C TYR A 51 -34.77 -37.30 -8.98
N TYR A 52 -36.05 -36.98 -9.15
CA TYR A 52 -37.15 -37.69 -8.52
C TYR A 52 -38.39 -37.82 -9.43
N GLY A 53 -39.40 -38.53 -8.93
CA GLY A 53 -40.65 -38.79 -9.62
C GLY A 53 -40.64 -40.07 -10.46
N ASN A 54 -41.81 -40.42 -10.99
CA ASN A 54 -42.05 -41.75 -11.58
C ASN A 54 -41.21 -42.01 -12.85
N ARG A 55 -40.80 -40.95 -13.53
CA ARG A 55 -39.98 -40.97 -14.76
C ARG A 55 -38.64 -40.26 -14.61
N CYS A 56 -38.26 -39.83 -13.39
CA CYS A 56 -37.03 -39.08 -13.13
C CYS A 56 -36.91 -37.76 -13.90
N LEU A 57 -38.05 -37.13 -14.18
CA LEU A 57 -38.13 -35.86 -14.90
C LEU A 57 -38.02 -34.64 -13.98
N SER A 58 -38.26 -34.82 -12.67
CA SER A 58 -38.23 -33.73 -11.71
C SER A 58 -36.85 -33.62 -11.09
N ASP A 59 -36.31 -32.41 -11.06
CA ASP A 59 -35.01 -32.08 -10.46
C ASP A 59 -35.19 -31.75 -8.98
N VAL A 60 -34.28 -32.23 -8.13
CA VAL A 60 -34.29 -31.94 -6.69
C VAL A 60 -33.78 -30.53 -6.47
N ASP A 61 -34.59 -29.68 -5.83
CA ASP A 61 -34.14 -28.34 -5.43
C ASP A 61 -33.12 -28.43 -4.28
N GLU A 62 -31.83 -28.35 -4.63
CA GLU A 62 -30.73 -28.34 -3.67
C GLU A 62 -30.66 -27.03 -2.87
N CYS A 63 -31.25 -25.95 -3.40
CA CYS A 63 -31.35 -24.65 -2.74
C CYS A 63 -32.43 -24.60 -1.64
N ALA A 64 -33.38 -25.55 -1.59
CA ALA A 64 -34.42 -25.62 -0.57
C ALA A 64 -33.88 -25.63 0.87
N SER A 65 -32.64 -26.09 1.06
CA SER A 65 -31.93 -26.10 2.36
C SER A 65 -31.25 -24.77 2.74
N SER A 66 -31.34 -23.76 1.88
CA SER A 66 -30.61 -22.48 2.00
C SER A 66 -29.11 -22.65 2.26
N PRO A 67 -28.36 -23.30 1.34
CA PRO A 67 -26.98 -23.69 1.62
C PRO A 67 -25.99 -22.52 1.62
N CYS A 68 -26.30 -21.41 0.96
CA CYS A 68 -25.42 -20.25 0.85
C CYS A 68 -25.41 -19.41 2.12
N MET A 69 -24.22 -19.08 2.62
CA MET A 69 -24.00 -18.24 3.80
C MET A 69 -23.82 -16.77 3.42
N ASN A 70 -23.80 -15.90 4.45
CA ASN A 70 -23.49 -14.47 4.32
C ASN A 70 -24.34 -13.73 3.28
N GLY A 71 -25.59 -14.20 3.09
CA GLY A 71 -26.56 -13.65 2.15
C GLY A 71 -26.21 -13.85 0.67
N GLY A 72 -25.35 -14.82 0.35
CA GLY A 72 -25.18 -15.26 -1.04
C GLY A 72 -26.47 -15.83 -1.63
N THR A 73 -26.66 -15.64 -2.94
CA THR A 73 -27.82 -16.15 -3.68
C THR A 73 -27.57 -17.59 -4.11
N CYS A 74 -28.52 -18.48 -3.86
CA CYS A 74 -28.44 -19.87 -4.31
C CYS A 74 -29.04 -20.03 -5.70
N GLU A 75 -28.30 -20.70 -6.59
CA GLU A 75 -28.78 -21.19 -7.88
C GLU A 75 -28.80 -22.72 -7.85
N ASP A 76 -29.95 -23.28 -8.20
CA ASP A 76 -30.20 -24.72 -8.28
C ASP A 76 -29.72 -25.25 -9.64
N GLU A 77 -28.98 -26.35 -9.63
CA GLU A 77 -28.48 -27.02 -10.82
C GLU A 77 -28.64 -28.54 -10.67
N ALA A 78 -28.53 -29.30 -11.76
CA ALA A 78 -28.69 -30.74 -11.71
C ALA A 78 -27.74 -31.42 -10.69
N ASN A 79 -28.30 -31.91 -9.57
CA ASN A 79 -27.61 -32.62 -8.48
C ASN A 79 -26.54 -31.77 -7.75
N ARG A 80 -26.61 -30.44 -7.85
CA ARG A 80 -25.69 -29.51 -7.15
C ARG A 80 -26.33 -28.13 -7.01
N PHE A 81 -25.81 -27.34 -6.09
CA PHE A 81 -26.12 -25.91 -6.02
C PHE A 81 -24.87 -25.08 -6.33
N VAL A 82 -25.09 -23.84 -6.77
CA VAL A 82 -24.05 -22.82 -6.90
C VAL A 82 -24.42 -21.62 -6.04
N CYS A 83 -23.49 -21.16 -5.21
CA CYS A 83 -23.67 -19.96 -4.41
C CYS A 83 -22.98 -18.76 -5.09
N HIS A 84 -23.78 -17.74 -5.39
CA HIS A 84 -23.30 -16.44 -5.86
C HIS A 84 -23.04 -15.55 -4.65
N CYS A 85 -21.76 -15.40 -4.31
CA CYS A 85 -21.36 -14.68 -3.11
C CYS A 85 -21.51 -13.17 -3.26
N MET A 86 -21.95 -12.51 -2.18
CA MET A 86 -21.82 -11.07 -2.08
C MET A 86 -20.35 -10.66 -2.09
N LYS A 87 -20.09 -9.42 -2.48
CA LYS A 87 -18.75 -8.83 -2.41
C LYS A 87 -18.20 -8.95 -0.97
N GLY A 88 -16.95 -9.41 -0.85
CA GLY A 88 -16.30 -9.69 0.44
C GLY A 88 -16.36 -11.13 0.89
N PHE A 89 -17.08 -12.00 0.17
CA PHE A 89 -17.17 -13.41 0.52
C PHE A 89 -16.69 -14.33 -0.60
N SER A 90 -16.16 -15.47 -0.20
CA SER A 90 -15.68 -16.53 -1.08
C SER A 90 -15.94 -17.91 -0.47
N GLY A 91 -15.63 -18.96 -1.23
CA GLY A 91 -15.91 -20.34 -0.87
C GLY A 91 -17.17 -20.89 -1.54
N ALA A 92 -17.34 -22.20 -1.51
CA ALA A 92 -18.43 -22.88 -2.23
C ALA A 92 -19.82 -22.53 -1.66
N ARG A 93 -19.87 -22.09 -0.39
CA ARG A 93 -21.10 -21.66 0.29
C ARG A 93 -20.98 -20.21 0.74
N CYS A 94 -20.05 -19.43 0.19
CA CYS A 94 -19.77 -18.05 0.62
C CYS A 94 -19.41 -17.94 2.11
N GLU A 95 -18.78 -18.98 2.65
CA GLU A 95 -18.49 -19.11 4.08
C GLU A 95 -17.22 -18.36 4.53
N ARG A 96 -16.37 -17.94 3.59
CA ARG A 96 -15.08 -17.30 3.88
C ARG A 96 -15.15 -15.82 3.62
N ASP A 97 -14.72 -15.03 4.59
CA ASP A 97 -14.46 -13.59 4.41
C ASP A 97 -13.21 -13.43 3.52
N VAL A 98 -13.24 -12.45 2.63
CA VAL A 98 -12.10 -12.09 1.77
C VAL A 98 -11.30 -11.03 2.50
N ASP A 99 -10.03 -11.31 2.78
CA ASP A 99 -9.11 -10.30 3.34
C ASP A 99 -8.75 -9.28 2.25
N GLU A 100 -9.41 -8.13 2.28
CA GLU A 100 -9.16 -7.03 1.35
C GLU A 100 -7.88 -6.26 1.65
N CYS A 101 -7.23 -6.54 2.79
CA CYS A 101 -5.93 -5.96 3.16
C CYS A 101 -4.73 -6.78 2.68
N ALA A 102 -4.92 -8.02 2.21
CA ALA A 102 -3.83 -8.90 1.77
C ALA A 102 -2.95 -8.31 0.65
N SER A 103 -3.47 -7.37 -0.14
CA SER A 103 -2.73 -6.66 -1.20
C SER A 103 -2.02 -5.39 -0.74
N ASN A 104 -2.08 -5.05 0.55
CA ASN A 104 -1.57 -3.81 1.14
C ASN A 104 -2.03 -2.55 0.39
N PRO A 105 -3.36 -2.27 0.33
CA PRO A 105 -3.89 -1.17 -0.47
C PRO A 105 -3.59 0.23 0.09
N CYS A 106 -3.16 0.36 1.34
CA CYS A 106 -2.91 1.65 1.99
C CYS A 106 -1.46 2.11 1.75
N LEU A 107 -1.30 3.30 1.18
CA LEU A 107 -0.01 3.92 0.86
C LEU A 107 0.55 4.71 2.05
N ASN A 108 1.79 5.20 1.89
CA ASN A 108 2.46 6.12 2.82
C ASN A 108 2.47 5.65 4.29
N GLY A 109 2.54 4.32 4.51
CA GLY A 109 2.53 3.73 5.85
C GLY A 109 1.15 3.64 6.51
N GLY A 110 0.07 3.82 5.74
CA GLY A 110 -1.30 3.67 6.22
C GLY A 110 -1.60 2.26 6.75
N LYS A 111 -2.35 2.19 7.85
CA LYS A 111 -2.79 0.92 8.43
C LYS A 111 -4.08 0.46 7.76
N CYS A 112 -4.06 -0.72 7.15
CA CYS A 112 -5.25 -1.32 6.56
C CYS A 112 -6.11 -2.00 7.63
N MET A 113 -7.42 -1.76 7.56
CA MET A 113 -8.44 -2.45 8.34
C MET A 113 -9.37 -3.18 7.39
N ASP A 114 -9.37 -4.50 7.51
CA ASP A 114 -10.24 -5.38 6.74
C ASP A 114 -11.70 -5.23 7.22
N LEU A 115 -12.62 -5.10 6.28
CA LEU A 115 -14.04 -4.89 6.54
C LEU A 115 -14.85 -5.81 5.64
N ARG A 116 -16.04 -6.21 6.08
CA ARG A 116 -16.91 -7.06 5.25
C ARG A 116 -17.22 -6.41 3.89
N GLY A 117 -16.61 -6.90 2.81
CA GLY A 117 -16.81 -6.40 1.44
C GLY A 117 -15.95 -5.21 1.02
N GLY A 118 -14.90 -4.90 1.78
CA GLY A 118 -13.99 -3.81 1.49
C GLY A 118 -12.93 -3.59 2.57
N HIS A 119 -12.25 -2.46 2.51
CA HIS A 119 -11.25 -2.11 3.52
C HIS A 119 -11.34 -0.63 3.83
N GLN A 120 -10.77 -0.26 4.97
CA GLN A 120 -10.55 1.12 5.36
C GLN A 120 -9.07 1.35 5.67
N CYS A 121 -8.49 2.39 5.08
CA CYS A 121 -7.16 2.85 5.43
C CYS A 121 -7.23 3.89 6.54
N VAL A 122 -6.47 3.66 7.62
CA VAL A 122 -6.21 4.66 8.65
C VAL A 122 -4.90 5.35 8.30
N CYS A 123 -5.00 6.60 7.88
CA CYS A 123 -3.85 7.35 7.39
C CYS A 123 -3.00 7.91 8.54
N PRO A 124 -1.67 7.90 8.39
CA PRO A 124 -0.78 8.58 9.31
C PRO A 124 -0.97 10.10 9.21
N GLN A 125 -0.43 10.83 10.19
CA GLN A 125 -0.50 12.28 10.21
C GLN A 125 0.14 12.86 8.94
N GLY A 126 -0.48 13.91 8.38
CA GLY A 126 -0.05 14.54 7.13
C GLY A 126 -0.58 13.85 5.87
N PHE A 127 -1.29 12.73 5.97
CA PHE A 127 -1.87 12.03 4.82
C PHE A 127 -3.40 11.94 4.87
N GLN A 128 -4.01 11.97 3.70
CA GLN A 128 -5.44 11.79 3.51
C GLN A 128 -5.73 11.04 2.20
N GLY A 129 -7.02 10.83 1.92
CA GLY A 129 -7.47 10.06 0.75
C GLY A 129 -7.95 8.67 1.17
N ARG A 130 -8.47 7.92 0.19
CA ARG A 130 -9.04 6.59 0.46
C ARG A 130 -7.94 5.56 0.77
N PHE A 131 -6.79 5.74 0.15
CA PHE A 131 -5.61 4.89 0.23
C PHE A 131 -4.43 5.63 0.87
N CYS A 132 -4.68 6.76 1.54
CA CYS A 132 -3.65 7.64 2.12
C CYS A 132 -2.66 8.19 1.07
N GLU A 133 -3.15 8.38 -0.16
CA GLU A 133 -2.39 8.76 -1.34
C GLU A 133 -2.11 10.27 -1.45
N VAL A 134 -2.80 11.10 -0.65
CA VAL A 134 -2.74 12.55 -0.76
C VAL A 134 -1.97 13.14 0.43
N ASN A 135 -0.90 13.89 0.17
CA ASN A 135 -0.27 14.74 1.19
C ASN A 135 -1.22 15.89 1.56
N VAL A 136 -1.44 16.09 2.85
CA VAL A 136 -2.24 17.22 3.34
C VAL A 136 -1.44 18.49 3.13
N ASN A 137 -2.08 19.50 2.53
CA ASN A 137 -1.44 20.79 2.33
C ASN A 137 -1.38 21.56 3.66
N ASP A 138 -0.23 21.52 4.32
CA ASP A 138 0.02 22.15 5.61
C ASP A 138 0.02 23.69 5.50
N CYS A 139 0.36 24.23 4.32
CA CYS A 139 0.29 25.67 4.04
C CYS A 139 -1.14 26.24 4.06
N SER A 140 -2.18 25.40 3.98
CA SER A 140 -3.57 25.88 4.04
C SER A 140 -3.97 26.49 5.40
N ARG A 141 -3.24 26.14 6.46
CA ARG A 141 -3.49 26.62 7.83
C ARG A 141 -2.40 27.53 8.36
N ILE A 142 -1.36 27.76 7.57
CA ILE A 142 -0.15 28.45 7.97
C ILE A 142 0.05 29.69 7.12
N THR A 143 0.52 30.77 7.74
CA THR A 143 0.86 32.01 7.04
C THR A 143 2.31 32.36 7.32
N CYS A 144 3.13 32.38 6.27
CA CYS A 144 4.47 32.94 6.34
C CYS A 144 4.36 34.47 6.34
N LEU A 145 4.93 35.12 7.35
CA LEU A 145 4.87 36.55 7.55
C LEU A 145 5.87 37.29 6.65
N ASN A 146 5.74 38.62 6.61
CA ASN A 146 6.71 39.52 5.98
C ASN A 146 7.05 39.19 4.51
N GLY A 147 6.06 38.70 3.75
CA GLY A 147 6.22 38.35 2.34
C GLY A 147 6.90 37.00 2.11
N GLY A 148 7.01 36.14 3.14
CA GLY A 148 7.49 34.78 2.98
C GLY A 148 6.54 33.90 2.16
N THR A 149 7.11 32.93 1.45
CA THR A 149 6.35 31.94 0.66
C THR A 149 6.29 30.62 1.41
N CYS A 150 5.10 30.07 1.62
CA CYS A 150 4.93 28.76 2.23
C CYS A 150 5.17 27.64 1.21
N VAL A 151 5.95 26.64 1.60
CA VAL A 151 6.21 25.43 0.83
C VAL A 151 5.69 24.24 1.62
N ASP A 152 4.78 23.49 0.99
CA ASP A 152 4.22 22.25 1.55
C ASP A 152 5.29 21.16 1.63
N ARG A 153 5.28 20.40 2.73
CA ARG A 153 6.19 19.27 2.96
C ARG A 153 5.37 18.09 3.50
N GLN A 154 6.00 16.94 3.61
CA GLN A 154 5.33 15.76 4.16
C GLN A 154 5.10 15.96 5.67
N ASN A 155 3.83 16.14 6.07
CA ASN A 155 3.41 16.35 7.47
C ASN A 155 4.05 17.59 8.15
N THR A 156 4.42 18.61 7.36
CA THR A 156 4.99 19.87 7.84
C THR A 156 4.99 20.92 6.73
N PHE A 157 5.47 22.13 7.03
CA PHE A 157 5.65 23.19 6.04
C PHE A 157 7.02 23.86 6.24
N HIS A 158 7.46 24.61 5.24
CA HIS A 158 8.64 25.46 5.34
C HIS A 158 8.36 26.86 4.77
N CYS A 159 8.65 27.89 5.54
CA CYS A 159 8.56 29.27 5.08
C CYS A 159 9.87 29.73 4.44
N VAL A 160 9.84 30.04 3.14
CA VAL A 160 10.96 30.71 2.47
C VAL A 160 10.83 32.21 2.72
N CYS A 161 11.68 32.76 3.58
CA CYS A 161 11.60 34.15 3.99
C CYS A 161 12.16 35.12 2.96
N ALA A 162 11.44 36.22 2.72
CA ALA A 162 11.97 37.35 1.99
C ALA A 162 13.07 38.03 2.81
N HIS A 163 14.15 38.49 2.17
CA HIS A 163 15.17 39.26 2.88
C HIS A 163 14.59 40.60 3.39
N PRO A 164 14.94 41.08 4.59
CA PRO A 164 15.87 40.54 5.59
C PRO A 164 15.16 39.77 6.74
N PHE A 165 14.18 38.93 6.44
CA PHE A 165 13.42 38.20 7.46
C PHE A 165 13.92 36.76 7.67
N THR A 166 13.68 36.23 8.87
CA THR A 166 14.06 34.91 9.35
C THR A 166 13.07 34.45 10.43
N GLY A 167 13.26 33.25 10.97
CA GLY A 167 12.33 32.61 11.90
C GLY A 167 11.41 31.60 11.20
N PHE A 168 10.74 30.78 12.00
CA PHE A 168 9.94 29.64 11.52
C PHE A 168 8.74 30.08 10.67
N TYR A 169 8.17 31.24 10.99
CA TYR A 169 7.09 31.89 10.24
C TYR A 169 7.57 33.16 9.53
N CYS A 170 8.88 33.39 9.40
CA CYS A 170 9.46 34.65 8.93
C CYS A 170 9.06 35.89 9.76
N GLU A 171 8.79 35.68 11.05
CA GLU A 171 8.33 36.68 12.01
C GLU A 171 9.43 37.65 12.46
N SER A 172 10.69 37.23 12.34
CA SER A 172 11.84 37.98 12.86
C SER A 172 12.58 38.65 11.73
N GLN A 173 13.09 39.86 11.97
CA GLN A 173 14.07 40.47 11.09
C GLN A 173 15.47 39.99 11.50
N ILE A 174 16.33 39.70 10.53
CA ILE A 174 17.74 39.43 10.78
C ILE A 174 18.31 40.66 11.52
N SER A 175 18.79 40.45 12.74
CA SER A 175 19.29 41.54 13.58
C SER A 175 20.39 42.32 12.85
N PRO A 176 20.35 43.66 12.85
CA PRO A 176 21.39 44.49 12.24
C PRO A 176 22.76 44.35 12.93
N PHE A 177 22.84 43.62 14.06
CA PHE A 177 24.07 43.30 14.76
C PHE A 177 24.67 41.93 14.41
N ARG A 178 24.05 41.12 13.53
CA ARG A 178 24.81 40.02 12.92
C ARG A 178 25.84 40.66 12.01
N GLU A 179 27.12 40.48 12.34
CA GLU A 179 28.21 40.94 11.50
C GLU A 179 28.01 40.42 10.07
N ASN A 180 28.25 41.27 9.07
CA ASN A 180 28.24 40.85 7.67
C ASN A 180 29.18 39.63 7.52
N PRO A 181 28.69 38.45 7.10
CA PRO A 181 29.54 37.26 6.96
C PRO A 181 30.70 37.46 5.97
N TRP A 182 30.52 38.36 5.00
CA TRP A 182 31.53 38.76 4.01
C TRP A 182 32.34 39.99 4.44
N LYS A 183 32.26 40.44 5.69
CA LYS A 183 33.01 41.62 6.19
C LYS A 183 34.53 41.49 5.98
N ALA A 184 35.05 40.27 6.05
CA ALA A 184 36.47 39.98 5.81
C ALA A 184 36.79 39.69 4.34
N CYS A 185 35.79 39.51 3.48
CA CYS A 185 35.98 39.18 2.07
C CYS A 185 36.53 40.40 1.31
N PRO A 186 37.65 40.25 0.56
CA PRO A 186 38.22 41.36 -0.22
C PRO A 186 37.32 41.84 -1.37
N SER A 187 36.46 40.96 -1.89
CA SER A 187 35.59 41.25 -3.03
C SER A 187 34.16 41.52 -2.55
N PRO A 188 33.59 42.70 -2.84
CA PRO A 188 32.24 43.05 -2.40
C PRO A 188 31.15 42.33 -3.19
N THR A 189 31.46 41.61 -4.27
CA THR A 189 30.46 40.94 -5.13
C THR A 189 30.38 39.43 -4.91
N CYS A 190 31.23 38.85 -4.06
CA CYS A 190 31.21 37.39 -3.84
C CYS A 190 29.92 36.88 -3.21
N TYR A 191 29.14 37.71 -2.53
CA TYR A 191 27.85 37.29 -1.98
C TYR A 191 26.82 36.97 -3.08
N GLU A 192 26.97 37.52 -4.30
CA GLU A 192 26.05 37.31 -5.42
C GLU A 192 26.31 35.99 -6.14
N ARG A 193 27.52 35.46 -6.02
CA ARG A 193 28.01 34.24 -6.68
C ARG A 193 28.12 33.04 -5.72
N PHE A 194 27.96 33.29 -4.43
CA PHE A 194 28.05 32.26 -3.40
C PHE A 194 27.04 31.11 -3.62
N GLY A 195 27.55 29.90 -3.88
CA GLY A 195 26.70 28.71 -4.00
C GLY A 195 25.88 28.66 -5.29
N ASP A 196 26.29 29.39 -6.33
CA ASP A 196 25.60 29.42 -7.63
C ASP A 196 25.89 28.17 -8.50
N GLY A 197 26.80 27.31 -8.04
CA GLY A 197 27.18 26.07 -8.69
C GLY A 197 28.37 26.19 -9.65
N VAL A 198 28.90 27.40 -9.83
CA VAL A 198 30.08 27.74 -10.64
C VAL A 198 31.25 28.02 -9.70
N CYS A 199 32.43 27.49 -10.00
CA CYS A 199 33.61 27.81 -9.21
C CYS A 199 34.16 29.20 -9.58
N ASP A 200 33.92 30.17 -8.71
CA ASP A 200 34.55 31.49 -8.68
C ASP A 200 35.81 31.46 -7.82
N ALA A 201 36.94 31.17 -8.46
CA ALA A 201 38.24 31.02 -7.78
C ALA A 201 38.64 32.27 -6.96
N ASP A 202 38.18 33.47 -7.32
CA ASP A 202 38.41 34.70 -6.55
C ASP A 202 37.57 34.79 -5.27
N CYS A 203 36.47 34.03 -5.17
CA CYS A 203 35.61 33.92 -3.99
C CYS A 203 35.93 32.70 -3.12
N ASN A 204 36.79 31.78 -3.60
CA ASN A 204 37.17 30.56 -2.88
C ASN A 204 38.25 30.79 -1.81
N SER A 205 37.99 31.66 -0.84
CA SER A 205 38.85 31.89 0.31
C SER A 205 38.07 31.78 1.60
N LYS A 206 38.74 31.50 2.73
CA LYS A 206 38.10 31.47 4.07
C LYS A 206 37.34 32.77 4.37
N ALA A 207 37.88 33.91 3.97
CA ALA A 207 37.27 35.21 4.20
C ALA A 207 36.02 35.47 3.35
N CYS A 208 35.89 34.77 2.22
CA CYS A 208 34.76 34.81 1.30
C CYS A 208 33.91 33.53 1.37
N LEU A 209 34.05 32.76 2.47
CA LEU A 209 33.24 31.57 2.74
C LEU A 209 33.36 30.47 1.68
N PHE A 210 34.55 30.33 1.08
CA PHE A 210 34.90 29.27 0.14
C PHE A 210 33.95 29.15 -1.06
N ASP A 211 33.39 30.29 -1.51
CA ASP A 211 32.50 30.34 -2.67
C ASP A 211 31.32 29.36 -2.58
N GLY A 212 30.73 29.21 -1.40
CA GLY A 212 29.63 28.26 -1.21
C GLY A 212 30.01 26.80 -1.44
N MET A 213 31.32 26.51 -1.49
CA MET A 213 31.93 25.21 -1.80
C MET A 213 31.86 24.80 -3.29
N ASP A 214 31.53 25.71 -4.21
CA ASP A 214 31.43 25.41 -5.64
C ASP A 214 32.76 25.06 -6.31
N CYS A 215 33.87 25.49 -5.69
CA CYS A 215 35.23 25.15 -6.14
C CYS A 215 35.79 23.82 -5.63
N ARG A 216 35.05 23.08 -4.78
CA ARG A 216 35.42 21.68 -4.56
C ARG A 216 35.06 20.91 -5.83
N HIS A 217 36.04 20.24 -6.44
CA HIS A 217 35.87 19.38 -7.62
C HIS A 217 35.07 18.11 -7.29
N LEU A 218 33.82 18.32 -6.90
CA LEU A 218 32.82 17.30 -6.71
C LEU A 218 32.08 17.17 -8.03
N SER A 219 31.91 15.93 -8.49
CA SER A 219 30.95 15.68 -9.55
C SER A 219 29.57 16.20 -9.10
N SER A 220 28.64 16.47 -10.03
CA SER A 220 27.27 16.86 -9.65
C SER A 220 26.64 15.88 -8.65
N ASP A 221 27.10 14.63 -8.65
CA ASP A 221 26.61 13.53 -7.82
C ASP A 221 27.21 13.53 -6.40
N ASP A 222 28.33 14.23 -6.14
CA ASP A 222 28.99 14.29 -4.81
C ASP A 222 28.68 15.61 -4.05
N ARG A 223 27.83 16.47 -4.61
CA ARG A 223 27.45 17.72 -3.93
C ARG A 223 26.51 17.49 -2.76
N ASN A 224 25.62 16.52 -2.85
CA ASN A 224 24.69 16.18 -1.79
C ASN A 224 24.82 14.71 -1.43
N CYS A 225 24.50 14.34 -0.20
CA CYS A 225 24.30 12.92 0.10
C CYS A 225 23.25 12.37 -0.85
N ASN A 226 23.52 11.19 -1.41
CA ASN A 226 22.60 10.56 -2.34
C ASN A 226 21.25 10.32 -1.65
N GLU A 227 20.16 10.72 -2.30
CA GLU A 227 18.77 10.67 -1.80
C GLU A 227 18.37 9.26 -1.31
N MET A 228 18.90 8.20 -1.92
CA MET A 228 18.68 6.82 -1.48
C MET A 228 19.38 6.49 -0.15
N TYR A 229 20.51 7.14 0.14
CA TYR A 229 21.31 6.93 1.34
C TYR A 229 21.00 7.94 2.45
N GLU A 230 20.30 9.05 2.15
CA GLU A 230 20.01 10.10 3.12
C GLU A 230 19.32 9.56 4.38
N SER A 231 18.25 8.77 4.20
CA SER A 231 17.53 8.13 5.31
C SER A 231 18.35 7.04 6.02
N TYR A 232 19.17 6.30 5.27
CA TYR A 232 20.04 5.25 5.81
C TYR A 232 21.14 5.86 6.70
N CYS A 233 21.86 6.86 6.20
CA CYS A 233 22.94 7.50 6.93
C CYS A 233 22.41 8.27 8.14
N ALA A 234 21.25 8.91 8.04
CA ALA A 234 20.62 9.55 9.20
C ALA A 234 20.29 8.54 10.32
N ALA A 235 19.79 7.34 9.97
CA ALA A 235 19.43 6.30 10.95
C ALA A 235 20.65 5.58 11.56
N ASN A 236 21.81 5.65 10.91
CA ASN A 236 23.03 4.96 11.35
C ASN A 236 24.13 5.90 11.86
N TYR A 237 23.91 7.21 11.81
CA TYR A 237 24.87 8.22 12.28
C TYR A 237 25.26 8.03 13.76
N ALA A 238 26.56 7.96 14.04
CA ALA A 238 27.11 7.84 15.40
C ALA A 238 26.50 6.69 16.22
N ASN A 239 26.15 5.58 15.56
CA ASN A 239 25.58 4.39 16.18
C ASN A 239 26.68 3.45 16.77
N GLY A 240 27.96 3.79 16.58
CA GLY A 240 29.12 3.01 17.02
C GLY A 240 29.56 1.91 16.04
N ARG A 241 29.06 1.91 14.80
CA ARG A 241 29.40 0.94 13.74
C ARG A 241 29.75 1.70 12.47
N CYS A 242 30.90 1.36 11.89
CA CYS A 242 31.34 2.00 10.66
C CYS A 242 30.50 1.53 9.44
N ASP A 243 29.74 2.47 8.89
CA ASP A 243 28.98 2.39 7.65
C ASP A 243 29.73 3.14 6.54
N SER A 244 30.59 2.41 5.81
CA SER A 244 31.50 3.01 4.82
C SER A 244 30.82 3.80 3.69
N GLY A 245 29.54 3.55 3.42
CA GLY A 245 28.75 4.32 2.45
C GLY A 245 28.38 5.73 2.92
N CYS A 246 28.40 5.97 4.23
CA CYS A 246 28.12 7.26 4.87
C CYS A 246 29.40 8.00 5.28
N ASN A 247 30.57 7.36 5.16
CA ASN A 247 31.86 7.92 5.56
C ASN A 247 32.46 8.89 4.52
N ASN A 248 31.72 9.93 4.20
CA ASN A 248 32.13 11.06 3.35
C ASN A 248 31.51 12.37 3.86
N ALA A 249 32.00 13.51 3.39
CA ALA A 249 31.64 14.80 3.96
C ALA A 249 30.19 15.22 3.67
N GLU A 250 29.68 14.85 2.49
CA GLU A 250 28.31 15.12 2.05
C GLU A 250 27.28 14.26 2.78
N CYS A 251 27.65 13.10 3.34
CA CYS A 251 26.82 12.22 4.15
C CYS A 251 27.21 12.20 5.65
N ALA A 252 27.81 13.29 6.15
CA ALA A 252 28.10 13.52 7.58
C ALA A 252 29.14 12.60 8.25
N TRP A 253 30.07 12.02 7.47
CA TRP A 253 31.18 11.20 7.97
C TRP A 253 30.76 10.06 8.89
N ASP A 254 29.54 9.54 8.70
CA ASP A 254 28.96 8.50 9.55
C ASP A 254 29.02 8.82 11.07
N GLY A 255 29.02 10.11 11.42
CA GLY A 255 29.16 10.54 12.82
C GLY A 255 30.49 10.12 13.47
N LEU A 256 31.53 9.92 12.67
CA LEU A 256 32.88 9.49 13.06
C LEU A 256 33.00 8.03 13.52
N ASP A 257 31.99 7.18 13.28
CA ASP A 257 32.05 5.75 13.66
C ASP A 257 33.17 4.98 12.92
N CYS A 258 33.56 5.45 11.73
CA CYS A 258 34.68 4.93 10.97
C CYS A 258 36.04 5.52 11.37
N GLU A 259 36.06 6.62 12.12
CA GLU A 259 37.27 7.39 12.47
C GLU A 259 37.45 7.54 14.00
N PRO A 260 37.46 6.44 14.78
CA PRO A 260 37.41 6.46 16.25
C PRO A 260 38.67 7.01 16.94
N SER A 261 39.64 7.54 16.18
CA SER A 261 40.94 8.00 16.69
C SER A 261 41.28 9.44 16.29
N VAL A 262 40.35 10.16 15.67
CA VAL A 262 40.55 11.54 15.21
C VAL A 262 39.97 12.51 16.24
N GLU A 263 40.82 13.21 16.98
CA GLU A 263 40.45 14.37 17.82
C GLU A 263 40.97 15.64 17.14
N VAL A 264 40.18 16.22 16.24
CA VAL A 264 40.50 17.52 15.61
C VAL A 264 39.35 18.49 15.87
N ASP A 265 39.46 19.21 16.97
CA ASP A 265 38.50 20.27 17.29
C ASP A 265 38.87 21.57 16.57
N ALA A 266 37.88 22.19 15.92
CA ALA A 266 38.01 23.58 15.51
C ALA A 266 38.13 24.48 16.75
N ALA A 267 38.88 25.58 16.65
CA ALA A 267 39.00 26.51 17.76
C ALA A 267 37.67 27.24 18.04
N GLY A 268 37.10 27.04 19.23
CA GLY A 268 35.88 27.72 19.71
C GLY A 268 34.68 26.78 19.80
N GLU A 269 33.52 27.34 20.16
CA GLU A 269 32.24 26.61 20.22
C GLU A 269 31.24 27.23 19.25
N LEU A 270 30.56 26.41 18.45
CA LEU A 270 29.44 26.84 17.60
C LEU A 270 28.14 26.81 18.42
N ILE A 271 27.59 27.98 18.72
CA ILE A 271 26.33 28.10 19.46
C ILE A 271 25.19 28.35 18.47
N LEU A 272 24.23 27.43 18.41
CA LEU A 272 23.01 27.55 17.61
C LEU A 272 21.81 27.79 18.51
N GLN A 273 21.12 28.91 18.33
CA GLN A 273 19.81 29.13 18.94
C GLN A 273 18.73 28.62 17.98
N ILE A 274 18.00 27.60 18.40
CA ILE A 274 16.92 26.97 17.62
C ILE A 274 15.59 27.30 18.28
N ASP A 275 14.77 28.12 17.61
CA ASP A 275 13.41 28.38 18.04
C ASP A 275 12.50 27.27 17.51
N ALA A 276 12.15 26.30 18.37
CA ALA A 276 11.25 25.20 18.03
C ALA A 276 10.10 25.08 19.05
N PRO A 277 8.90 24.60 18.62
CA PRO A 277 7.80 24.33 19.54
C PRO A 277 8.20 23.36 20.66
N PHE A 278 7.62 23.56 21.84
CA PHE A 278 7.92 22.77 23.04
C PHE A 278 7.69 21.26 22.78
N GLY A 279 8.74 20.45 22.92
CA GLY A 279 8.68 18.98 22.77
C GLY A 279 9.42 18.38 21.55
N LEU A 280 9.85 19.20 20.58
CA LEU A 280 10.52 18.70 19.35
C LEU A 280 12.04 18.53 19.47
N ILE A 281 12.71 19.33 20.31
CA ILE A 281 14.18 19.38 20.38
C ILE A 281 14.80 18.10 20.99
N GLY A 282 14.03 17.32 21.75
CA GLY A 282 14.53 16.12 22.45
C GLY A 282 14.47 14.80 21.66
N GLN A 283 13.80 14.76 20.50
CA GLN A 283 13.61 13.52 19.72
C GLN A 283 14.36 13.51 18.37
N GLN A 284 14.97 14.63 17.97
CA GLN A 284 15.65 14.80 16.66
C GLN A 284 17.13 15.22 16.78
N THR A 285 17.80 14.87 17.89
CA THR A 285 19.18 15.29 18.14
C THR A 285 20.15 14.77 17.08
N ASP A 286 19.93 13.55 16.58
CA ASP A 286 20.84 12.93 15.61
C ASP A 286 20.56 13.42 14.19
N GLU A 287 19.29 13.55 13.78
CA GLU A 287 18.92 14.20 12.50
C GLU A 287 19.48 15.61 12.40
N SER A 288 19.38 16.40 13.47
CA SER A 288 19.89 17.78 13.49
C SER A 288 21.42 17.83 13.36
N ARG A 289 22.13 16.86 13.96
CA ARG A 289 23.59 16.75 13.87
C ARG A 289 24.04 16.28 12.51
N VAL A 290 23.34 15.31 11.91
CA VAL A 290 23.54 14.88 10.52
C VAL A 290 23.41 16.07 9.59
N THR A 291 22.29 16.79 9.63
CA THR A 291 22.07 17.97 8.77
C THR A 291 23.16 19.02 8.97
N LEU A 292 23.53 19.33 10.21
CA LEU A 292 24.58 20.31 10.49
C LEU A 292 25.95 19.86 9.95
N SER A 293 26.31 18.59 10.14
CA SER A 293 27.55 18.02 9.61
C SER A 293 27.58 18.01 8.08
N GLN A 294 26.46 17.71 7.41
CA GLN A 294 26.37 17.79 5.94
C GLN A 294 26.50 19.24 5.44
N LEU A 295 25.84 20.19 6.10
CA LEU A 295 25.92 21.62 5.75
C LEU A 295 27.32 22.19 5.93
N LEU A 296 28.00 21.83 7.03
CA LEU A 296 29.36 22.27 7.32
C LEU A 296 30.41 21.43 6.58
N ARG A 297 30.02 20.25 6.07
CA ARG A 297 30.88 19.20 5.53
C ARG A 297 32.01 18.81 6.49
N ALA A 298 31.65 18.68 7.77
CA ALA A 298 32.56 18.46 8.90
C ALA A 298 31.93 17.60 10.00
#